data_AF-A0A962CI55-F1
#
_entry.id   AF-A0A962CI55-F1
#
_cell.length_a   1.000
_cell.length_b   1.000
_cell.length_c   1.000
_cell.angle_alpha   90.00
_cell.angle_beta   90.00
_cell.angle_gamma   90.00
#
_symmetry.space_group_name_H-M   'P 1'
#
loop_
_entity.id
_entity.type
_entity.pdbx_description
1 polymer ?
#
loop_
_entity_poly.entity_id
_entity_poly.type
_entity_poly.pdbx_seq_one_letter_code
_entity_poly.pdbx_strand_id
1 'polypeptide(L)'
;LFGITHGISGMSKQVLGYALLPRDVDAYFYDRDLMSELFCQGCGARVSNVRPPLPLHLGKKRQIGSTYDGVILMSSDVADVMRVHSDAETASVDTNFGVYHYFRNVDSIEVDLSFRPVQFANRCSACGVSAEVSHALPLRLLDDGSISPSSVKQTSVQFGEGWLRAPMIVVGAAVHEALKQFKPTGLDIAEVYSSSTARWWKAE
;
A
#
# COMPACT_ATOMS: atom_id res chain seq x y z
N LEU A 1 27.45 -48.04 11.63
CA LEU A 1 26.91 -47.39 10.42
C LEU A 1 25.91 -46.33 10.86
N PHE A 2 26.38 -45.10 11.09
CA PHE A 2 25.55 -43.96 11.45
C PHE A 2 24.96 -43.38 10.16
N GLY A 3 23.65 -43.55 9.96
CA GLY A 3 22.91 -42.91 8.87
C GLY A 3 22.57 -41.48 9.26
N ILE A 4 23.33 -40.52 8.73
CA ILE A 4 23.01 -39.09 8.82
C ILE A 4 21.78 -38.83 7.96
N THR A 5 20.61 -38.70 8.59
CA THR A 5 19.44 -38.11 7.94
C THR A 5 19.74 -36.64 7.71
N HIS A 6 20.07 -36.27 6.47
CA HIS A 6 20.06 -34.88 6.05
C HIS A 6 18.62 -34.38 6.16
N GLY A 7 18.35 -33.62 7.22
CA GLY A 7 17.16 -32.78 7.27
C GLY A 7 17.22 -31.85 6.08
N ILE A 8 16.30 -32.03 5.13
CA ILE A 8 15.97 -30.97 4.20
C ILE A 8 15.35 -29.88 5.07
N SER A 9 16.19 -28.92 5.46
CA SER A 9 15.77 -27.69 6.10
C SER A 9 14.63 -27.12 5.26
N GLY A 10 13.41 -27.20 5.80
CA GLY A 10 12.27 -26.51 5.24
C GLY A 10 12.68 -25.05 5.15
N MET A 11 12.83 -24.55 3.92
CA MET A 11 12.97 -23.12 3.67
C MET A 11 11.86 -22.44 4.53
N SER A 12 12.11 -21.32 5.22
CA SER A 12 11.09 -20.68 6.06
C SER A 12 10.59 -19.42 5.36
N LYS A 13 9.26 -19.27 5.20
CA LYS A 13 8.65 -18.01 4.76
C LYS A 13 8.68 -17.06 5.95
N GLN A 14 9.46 -15.98 5.89
CA GLN A 14 9.45 -14.95 6.92
C GLN A 14 8.52 -13.82 6.50
N VAL A 15 7.34 -13.77 7.11
CA VAL A 15 6.40 -12.64 6.98
C VAL A 15 6.97 -11.46 7.77
N LEU A 16 7.14 -10.31 7.11
CA LEU A 16 7.59 -9.06 7.74
C LEU A 16 6.42 -8.14 8.09
N GLY A 17 5.32 -8.22 7.34
CA GLY A 17 4.17 -7.37 7.52
C GLY A 17 3.03 -7.76 6.58
N TYR A 18 2.07 -6.86 6.46
CA TYR A 18 0.82 -7.12 5.76
C TYR A 18 0.43 -5.94 4.89
N ALA A 19 0.26 -6.15 3.60
CA ALA A 19 -0.19 -5.12 2.67
C ALA A 19 -1.72 -4.96 2.77
N LEU A 20 -2.16 -3.73 2.96
CA LEU A 20 -3.58 -3.37 2.89
C LEU A 20 -3.99 -3.24 1.42
N LEU A 21 -5.02 -3.97 1.02
CA LEU A 21 -5.59 -3.97 -0.32
C LEU A 21 -7.04 -3.47 -0.23
N PRO A 22 -7.24 -2.17 0.04
CA PRO A 22 -8.58 -1.59 0.06
C PRO A 22 -9.22 -1.64 -1.32
N ARG A 23 -10.53 -1.83 -1.34
CA ARG A 23 -11.34 -1.70 -2.56
C ARG A 23 -11.63 -0.24 -2.86
N ASP A 24 -11.90 0.06 -4.12
CA ASP A 24 -12.20 1.41 -4.55
C ASP A 24 -13.49 1.96 -3.91
N VAL A 25 -13.51 3.28 -3.69
CA VAL A 25 -14.68 4.03 -3.19
C VAL A 25 -15.30 4.96 -4.23
N ASP A 26 -14.88 4.83 -5.51
CA ASP A 26 -15.27 5.72 -6.60
C ASP A 26 -15.08 7.21 -6.29
N ALA A 27 -13.87 7.60 -5.88
CA ALA A 27 -13.56 8.98 -5.51
C ALA A 27 -12.15 9.40 -5.91
N TYR A 28 -11.97 10.71 -6.08
CA TYR A 28 -10.70 11.39 -6.30
C TYR A 28 -10.55 12.51 -5.28
N PHE A 29 -9.39 12.62 -4.63
CA PHE A 29 -9.05 13.73 -3.75
C PHE A 29 -8.70 15.00 -4.53
N TYR A 30 -8.27 14.83 -5.79
CA TYR A 30 -7.88 15.93 -6.65
C TYR A 30 -9.02 16.51 -7.46
N ASP A 31 -9.09 17.83 -7.49
CA ASP A 31 -9.82 18.56 -8.51
C ASP A 31 -9.09 18.42 -9.85
N ARG A 32 -9.85 18.26 -10.94
CA ARG A 32 -9.31 18.14 -12.30
C ARG A 32 -8.52 19.39 -12.70
N ASP A 33 -8.82 20.52 -12.11
CA ASP A 33 -8.15 21.79 -12.40
C ASP A 33 -6.70 21.84 -11.85
N LEU A 34 -6.33 20.95 -10.93
CA LEU A 34 -4.95 20.82 -10.40
C LEU A 34 -4.10 19.80 -11.17
N MET A 35 -4.61 19.25 -12.27
CA MET A 35 -3.94 18.17 -12.99
C MET A 35 -2.58 18.57 -13.57
N SER A 36 -2.40 19.83 -13.99
CA SER A 36 -1.13 20.31 -14.57
C SER A 36 0.02 20.42 -13.58
N GLU A 37 -0.30 20.64 -12.30
CA GLU A 37 0.71 20.82 -11.25
C GLU A 37 1.08 19.50 -10.57
N LEU A 38 0.15 18.55 -10.55
CA LEU A 38 0.28 17.29 -9.82
C LEU A 38 0.73 16.12 -10.68
N PHE A 39 0.52 16.20 -12.01
CA PHE A 39 0.78 15.11 -12.94
C PHE A 39 1.64 15.56 -14.13
N CYS A 40 2.51 14.66 -14.57
CA CYS A 40 3.31 14.85 -15.77
C CYS A 40 2.42 14.96 -17.00
N GLN A 41 2.53 16.06 -17.74
CA GLN A 41 1.73 16.30 -18.95
C GLN A 41 2.05 15.32 -20.10
N GLY A 42 3.21 14.66 -20.05
CA GLY A 42 3.60 13.68 -21.08
C GLY A 42 3.04 12.27 -20.87
N CYS A 43 2.80 11.85 -19.63
CA CYS A 43 2.37 10.47 -19.33
C CYS A 43 1.28 10.33 -18.26
N GLY A 44 0.82 11.44 -17.68
CA GLY A 44 -0.16 11.44 -16.59
C GLY A 44 0.35 10.87 -15.26
N ALA A 45 1.63 10.47 -15.16
CA ALA A 45 2.20 9.98 -13.90
C ALA A 45 2.22 11.11 -12.86
N ARG A 46 1.84 10.78 -11.62
CA ARG A 46 1.87 11.71 -10.50
C ARG A 46 3.31 12.11 -10.16
N VAL A 47 3.55 13.41 -10.03
CA VAL A 47 4.87 13.99 -9.71
C VAL A 47 4.91 14.71 -8.36
N SER A 48 3.75 14.96 -7.74
CA SER A 48 3.63 15.62 -6.43
C SER A 48 2.71 14.86 -5.48
N ASN A 49 3.01 14.90 -4.18
CA ASN A 49 2.23 14.28 -3.13
C ASN A 49 1.31 15.24 -2.36
N VAL A 50 1.29 16.53 -2.72
CA VAL A 50 0.41 17.53 -2.08
C VAL A 50 -1.05 17.15 -2.31
N ARG A 51 -1.90 17.30 -1.28
CA ARG A 51 -3.34 17.01 -1.33
C ARG A 51 -4.12 18.20 -0.76
N PRO A 52 -5.02 18.84 -1.51
CA PRO A 52 -5.87 19.89 -0.96
C PRO A 52 -7.01 19.26 -0.13
N PRO A 53 -7.27 19.73 1.11
CA PRO A 53 -8.39 19.23 1.90
C PRO A 53 -9.70 19.77 1.32
N LEU A 54 -10.36 18.97 0.49
CA LEU A 54 -11.69 19.28 -0.04
C LEU A 54 -12.70 18.30 0.53
N PRO A 55 -13.96 18.73 0.78
CA PRO A 55 -15.05 17.80 1.00
C PRO A 55 -15.08 16.76 -0.12
N LEU A 56 -15.11 15.49 0.26
CA LEU A 56 -14.94 14.39 -0.69
C LEU A 56 -16.26 13.67 -0.91
N HIS A 57 -16.68 13.54 -2.17
CA HIS A 57 -17.82 12.72 -2.52
C HIS A 57 -17.37 11.27 -2.79
N LEU A 58 -17.96 10.31 -2.07
CA LEU A 58 -17.73 8.89 -2.24
C LEU A 58 -18.88 8.26 -3.03
N GLY A 59 -18.55 7.57 -4.13
CA GLY A 59 -19.54 6.81 -4.91
C GLY A 59 -19.94 5.48 -4.25
N LYS A 60 -19.07 4.91 -3.41
CA LYS A 60 -19.33 3.66 -2.67
C LYS A 60 -19.08 3.83 -1.17
N LYS A 61 -20.04 3.41 -0.33
CA LYS A 61 -19.88 3.36 1.12
C LYS A 61 -19.11 2.10 1.52
N ARG A 62 -17.95 2.26 2.17
CA ARG A 62 -17.13 1.18 2.75
C ARG A 62 -16.51 1.67 4.05
N GLN A 63 -16.24 0.78 5.00
CA GLN A 63 -15.54 1.19 6.22
C GLN A 63 -14.06 1.50 5.96
N ILE A 64 -13.49 0.87 4.94
CA ILE A 64 -12.17 1.22 4.44
C ILE A 64 -12.14 1.02 2.93
N GLY A 65 -11.46 1.92 2.23
CA GLY A 65 -11.38 1.88 0.78
C GLY A 65 -10.35 2.85 0.23
N SER A 66 -10.05 2.75 -1.06
CA SER A 66 -9.08 3.61 -1.73
C SER A 66 -9.74 4.55 -2.72
N THR A 67 -9.31 5.80 -2.72
CA THR A 67 -9.52 6.70 -3.86
C THR A 67 -8.66 6.25 -5.04
N TYR A 68 -9.04 6.66 -6.24
CA TYR A 68 -8.30 6.35 -7.46
C TYR A 68 -6.90 6.97 -7.50
N ASP A 69 -6.67 8.04 -6.75
CA ASP A 69 -5.38 8.70 -6.59
C ASP A 69 -4.59 8.20 -5.37
N GLY A 70 -4.95 7.03 -4.83
CA GLY A 70 -4.11 6.28 -3.90
C GLY A 70 -4.21 6.71 -2.44
N VAL A 71 -5.33 7.31 -2.02
CA VAL A 71 -5.60 7.62 -0.61
C VAL A 71 -6.43 6.51 0.00
N ILE A 72 -5.94 5.89 1.08
CA ILE A 72 -6.77 5.01 1.90
C ILE A 72 -7.64 5.87 2.81
N LEU A 73 -8.95 5.72 2.66
CA LEU A 73 -9.98 6.32 3.50
C LEU A 73 -10.52 5.26 4.46
N MET A 74 -10.80 5.68 5.69
CA MET A 74 -11.27 4.85 6.79
C MET A 74 -12.44 5.56 7.47
N SER A 75 -13.53 4.86 7.74
CA SER A 75 -14.56 5.39 8.63
C SER A 75 -14.01 5.57 10.05
N SER A 76 -14.69 6.38 10.86
CA SER A 76 -14.20 6.72 12.21
C SER A 76 -13.93 5.51 13.11
N ASP A 77 -14.74 4.45 13.03
CA ASP A 77 -14.55 3.19 13.77
C ASP A 77 -13.25 2.46 13.36
N VAL A 78 -12.93 2.39 12.07
CA VAL A 78 -11.66 1.84 11.59
C VAL A 78 -10.50 2.74 12.01
N ALA A 79 -10.67 4.06 11.93
CA ALA A 79 -9.65 5.01 12.36
C ALA A 79 -9.37 4.92 13.87
N ASP A 80 -10.39 4.63 14.69
CA ASP A 80 -10.23 4.38 16.12
C ASP A 80 -9.38 3.13 16.36
N VAL A 81 -9.63 2.03 15.63
CA VAL A 81 -8.79 0.82 15.67
C VAL A 81 -7.34 1.15 15.30
N MET A 82 -7.14 1.89 14.21
CA MET A 82 -5.78 2.28 13.79
C MET A 82 -5.09 3.15 14.84
N ARG A 83 -5.77 4.11 15.45
CA ARG A 83 -5.19 5.00 16.48
C ARG A 83 -4.77 4.25 17.75
N VAL A 84 -5.44 3.16 18.10
CA VAL A 84 -5.08 2.34 19.27
C VAL A 84 -3.90 1.41 18.98
N HIS A 85 -3.80 0.88 17.76
CA HIS A 85 -2.89 -0.21 17.43
C HIS A 85 -1.70 0.20 16.54
N SER A 86 -1.67 1.42 16.02
CA SER A 86 -0.62 1.89 15.13
C SER A 86 0.07 3.18 15.57
N ASP A 87 1.24 3.43 14.99
CA ASP A 87 2.02 4.66 15.13
C ASP A 87 1.63 5.77 14.13
N ALA A 88 0.66 5.51 13.24
CA ALA A 88 0.31 6.46 12.19
C ALA A 88 -0.55 7.62 12.68
N GLU A 89 -0.23 8.81 12.18
CA GLU A 89 -1.09 9.97 12.26
C GLU A 89 -2.25 9.86 11.27
N THR A 90 -3.45 10.30 11.66
CA THR A 90 -4.61 10.39 10.77
C THR A 90 -5.15 11.81 10.70
N ALA A 91 -5.62 12.24 9.54
CA ALA A 91 -6.49 13.40 9.40
C ALA A 91 -7.90 12.99 9.00
N SER A 92 -8.86 13.84 9.33
CA SER A 92 -10.25 13.68 8.93
C SER A 92 -10.57 14.42 7.62
N VAL A 93 -11.57 13.93 6.91
CA VAL A 93 -12.19 14.57 5.74
C VAL A 93 -13.70 14.35 5.80
N ASP A 94 -14.45 15.40 5.50
CA ASP A 94 -15.90 15.32 5.41
C ASP A 94 -16.33 14.67 4.10
N THR A 95 -17.30 13.75 4.19
CA THR A 95 -17.87 13.07 3.02
C THR A 95 -19.40 13.07 3.06
N ASN A 96 -20.02 12.70 1.93
CA ASN A 96 -21.46 12.43 1.85
C ASN A 96 -21.94 11.24 2.73
N PHE A 97 -21.03 10.44 3.30
CA PHE A 97 -21.34 9.36 4.24
C PHE A 97 -20.88 9.65 5.68
N GLY A 98 -20.51 10.90 5.99
CA GLY A 98 -19.99 11.33 7.29
C GLY A 98 -18.48 11.55 7.27
N VAL A 99 -17.86 11.58 8.45
CA VAL A 99 -16.42 11.81 8.60
C VAL A 99 -15.65 10.54 8.29
N TYR A 100 -14.69 10.65 7.36
CA TYR A 100 -13.69 9.63 7.09
C TYR A 100 -12.30 10.15 7.50
N HIS A 101 -11.34 9.25 7.57
CA HIS A 101 -9.97 9.52 7.97
C HIS A 101 -9.00 8.92 6.98
N TYR A 102 -7.82 9.52 6.86
CA TYR A 102 -6.72 9.03 6.03
C TYR A 102 -5.39 9.20 6.76
N PHE A 103 -4.41 8.36 6.42
CA PHE A 103 -3.08 8.46 7.02
C PHE A 103 -2.35 9.73 6.57
N ARG A 104 -1.64 10.36 7.51
CA ARG A 104 -0.71 11.47 7.28
C ARG A 104 0.71 11.01 7.56
N ASN A 105 1.67 11.62 6.86
CA ASN A 105 3.09 11.49 7.15
C ASN A 105 3.56 10.02 7.26
N VAL A 106 3.08 9.16 6.36
CA VAL A 106 3.44 7.74 6.37
C VAL A 106 4.87 7.58 5.85
N ASP A 107 5.75 7.04 6.68
CA ASP A 107 7.13 6.76 6.27
C ASP A 107 7.19 5.75 5.13
N SER A 108 8.19 5.93 4.27
CA SER A 108 8.47 5.02 3.15
C SER A 108 9.19 3.76 3.63
N ILE A 109 8.93 2.62 2.98
CA ILE A 109 9.69 1.37 3.11
C ILE A 109 10.14 0.87 1.75
N GLU A 110 11.39 0.41 1.66
CA GLU A 110 11.98 -0.02 0.41
C GLU A 110 11.49 -1.39 -0.04
N VAL A 111 11.08 -1.46 -1.31
CA VAL A 111 10.65 -2.69 -1.98
C VAL A 111 11.87 -3.36 -2.61
N ASP A 112 11.98 -4.68 -2.46
CA ASP A 112 12.99 -5.46 -3.19
C ASP A 112 12.62 -5.60 -4.66
N LEU A 113 13.12 -4.66 -5.48
CA LEU A 113 12.92 -4.66 -6.93
C LEU A 113 13.79 -5.69 -7.66
N SER A 114 14.72 -6.36 -6.97
CA SER A 114 15.49 -7.47 -7.57
C SER A 114 14.67 -8.75 -7.65
N PHE A 115 13.61 -8.83 -6.85
CA PHE A 115 12.60 -9.86 -6.98
C PHE A 115 11.84 -9.65 -8.29
N ARG A 116 11.65 -10.74 -9.05
CA ARG A 116 11.17 -10.70 -10.43
C ARG A 116 9.68 -10.35 -10.68
N PRO A 117 8.76 -10.11 -9.72
CA PRO A 117 7.40 -9.78 -10.11
C PRO A 117 7.30 -8.33 -10.56
N VAL A 118 7.95 -7.34 -9.94
CA VAL A 118 7.70 -5.92 -10.28
C VAL A 118 8.21 -5.57 -11.70
N GLN A 119 7.28 -5.16 -12.57
CA GLN A 119 7.59 -4.76 -13.94
C GLN A 119 7.38 -3.26 -14.11
N PHE A 120 8.37 -2.59 -14.69
CA PHE A 120 8.32 -1.17 -15.03
C PHE A 120 8.17 -1.04 -16.55
N ALA A 121 7.03 -0.53 -16.99
CA ALA A 121 6.75 -0.32 -18.42
C ALA A 121 6.50 1.16 -18.73
N ASN A 122 6.63 1.50 -20.02
CA ASN A 122 6.28 2.81 -20.56
C ASN A 122 6.99 3.97 -19.85
N ARG A 123 8.33 3.93 -19.83
CA ARG A 123 9.15 5.01 -19.25
C ARG A 123 8.93 6.32 -20.00
N CYS A 124 8.44 7.33 -19.31
CA CYS A 124 8.19 8.65 -19.88
C CYS A 124 9.51 9.42 -20.03
N SER A 125 9.79 9.91 -21.23
CA SER A 125 10.95 10.76 -21.50
C SER A 125 10.87 12.13 -20.83
N ALA A 126 9.66 12.64 -20.56
CA ALA A 126 9.46 13.98 -20.00
C ALA A 126 9.72 14.05 -18.48
N CYS A 127 9.29 13.05 -17.71
CA CYS A 127 9.49 13.02 -16.24
C CYS A 127 10.44 11.91 -15.77
N GLY A 128 10.88 11.00 -16.64
CA GLY A 128 11.78 9.90 -16.31
C GLY A 128 11.12 8.73 -15.57
N VAL A 129 9.84 8.87 -15.20
CA VAL A 129 9.06 7.89 -14.44
C VAL A 129 8.39 6.86 -15.38
N SER A 130 8.27 5.61 -14.92
CA SER A 130 7.51 4.57 -15.61
C SER A 130 6.00 4.80 -15.48
N ALA A 131 5.29 4.87 -16.60
CA ALA A 131 3.84 5.10 -16.58
C ALA A 131 3.08 3.90 -16.03
N GLU A 132 3.64 2.69 -16.13
CA GLU A 132 3.02 1.47 -15.60
C GLU A 132 3.99 0.72 -14.69
N VAL A 133 3.52 0.32 -13.52
CA VAL A 133 4.23 -0.55 -12.58
C VAL A 133 3.30 -1.68 -12.14
N SER A 134 3.51 -2.89 -12.68
CA SER A 134 2.63 -4.05 -12.47
C SER A 134 3.28 -5.13 -11.61
N HIS A 135 2.46 -6.12 -11.18
CA HIS A 135 2.86 -7.31 -10.41
C HIS A 135 3.49 -7.02 -9.03
N ALA A 136 2.68 -6.44 -8.14
CA ALA A 136 3.12 -6.04 -6.79
C ALA A 136 3.11 -7.17 -5.74
N LEU A 137 2.43 -8.29 -6.01
CA LEU A 137 2.19 -9.35 -5.03
C LEU A 137 2.74 -10.71 -5.48
N PRO A 138 3.36 -11.50 -4.58
CA PRO A 138 3.64 -11.16 -3.20
C PRO A 138 4.73 -10.06 -3.08
N LEU A 139 4.46 -9.06 -2.24
CA LEU A 139 5.39 -7.95 -2.02
C LEU A 139 6.59 -8.46 -1.22
N ARG A 140 7.79 -8.05 -1.61
CA ARG A 140 9.02 -8.31 -0.87
C ARG A 140 9.69 -7.00 -0.52
N LEU A 141 10.19 -6.92 0.70
CA LEU A 141 10.87 -5.74 1.21
C LEU A 141 12.34 -6.06 1.44
N LEU A 142 13.19 -5.03 1.31
CA LEU A 142 14.59 -5.16 1.70
C LEU A 142 14.67 -5.35 3.22
N ASP A 143 15.58 -6.22 3.66
CA ASP A 143 15.69 -6.66 5.06
C ASP A 143 16.19 -5.57 6.03
N ASP A 144 16.63 -4.42 5.51
CA ASP A 144 17.03 -3.26 6.29
C ASP A 144 15.85 -2.44 6.82
N GLY A 145 14.63 -2.68 6.32
CA GLY A 145 13.40 -2.05 6.81
C GLY A 145 12.79 -2.82 7.99
N SER A 146 12.87 -2.26 9.20
CA SER A 146 12.13 -2.82 10.34
C SER A 146 10.64 -2.44 10.27
N ILE A 147 9.78 -3.45 10.16
CA ILE A 147 8.34 -3.29 10.40
C ILE A 147 8.11 -3.65 11.87
N SER A 148 7.91 -2.64 12.71
CA SER A 148 7.48 -2.89 14.09
C SER A 148 6.03 -3.39 14.11
N PRO A 149 5.57 -4.09 15.17
CA PRO A 149 4.20 -4.59 15.23
C PRO A 149 3.12 -3.53 15.03
N SER A 150 3.38 -2.28 15.42
CA SER A 150 2.46 -1.14 15.30
C SER A 150 2.70 -0.28 14.05
N SER A 151 3.69 -0.60 13.22
CA SER A 151 4.06 0.30 12.12
C SER A 151 3.02 0.34 11.01
N VAL A 152 2.86 1.53 10.44
CA VAL A 152 2.20 1.76 9.15
C VAL A 152 3.21 2.45 8.23
N LYS A 153 3.52 1.82 7.11
CA LYS A 153 4.49 2.30 6.12
C LYS A 153 3.86 2.31 4.74
N GLN A 154 4.41 3.10 3.83
CA GLN A 154 4.04 3.10 2.43
C GLN A 154 5.21 2.62 1.57
N THR A 155 4.97 1.90 0.49
CA THR A 155 6.06 1.43 -0.38
C THR A 155 6.77 2.60 -1.07
N SER A 156 8.10 2.50 -1.21
CA SER A 156 8.92 3.47 -1.96
C SER A 156 8.55 3.54 -3.44
N VAL A 157 7.89 2.49 -3.94
CA VAL A 157 7.37 2.39 -5.31
C VAL A 157 5.85 2.53 -5.32
N GLN A 158 5.35 3.29 -6.30
CA GLN A 158 3.92 3.36 -6.61
C GLN A 158 3.56 2.36 -7.71
N PHE A 159 2.53 1.55 -7.46
CA PHE A 159 2.02 0.51 -8.36
C PHE A 159 0.77 0.99 -9.10
N GLY A 160 0.51 0.43 -10.28
CA GLY A 160 -0.62 0.82 -11.14
C GLY A 160 -0.18 1.56 -12.41
N GLU A 161 -1.10 2.29 -13.02
CA GLU A 161 -0.89 2.96 -14.31
C GLU A 161 -1.27 4.45 -14.28
N GLY A 162 -0.40 5.29 -14.83
CA GLY A 162 -0.59 6.74 -14.99
C GLY A 162 -0.92 7.44 -13.68
N TRP A 163 -2.06 8.12 -13.67
CA TRP A 163 -2.63 8.85 -12.55
C TRP A 163 -3.22 7.95 -11.44
N LEU A 164 -3.43 6.67 -11.72
CA LEU A 164 -3.92 5.66 -10.76
C LEU A 164 -2.78 5.03 -9.94
N ARG A 165 -1.54 5.48 -10.16
CA ARG A 165 -0.39 4.97 -9.42
C ARG A 165 -0.46 5.38 -7.96
N ALA A 166 -0.32 4.40 -7.09
CA ALA A 166 -0.40 4.58 -5.64
C ALA A 166 0.66 3.73 -4.93
N PRO A 167 1.25 4.22 -3.83
CA PRO A 167 2.02 3.34 -2.96
C PRO A 167 1.07 2.36 -2.26
N MET A 168 1.57 1.16 -1.96
CA MET A 168 0.86 0.23 -1.11
C MET A 168 1.13 0.58 0.35
N ILE A 169 0.12 0.44 1.20
CA ILE A 169 0.29 0.56 2.65
C ILE A 169 0.62 -0.81 3.23
N VAL A 170 1.71 -0.88 3.98
CA VAL A 170 2.17 -2.07 4.69
C VAL A 170 2.04 -1.81 6.19
N VAL A 171 1.43 -2.75 6.90
CA VAL A 171 1.23 -2.66 8.35
C VAL A 171 1.93 -3.79 9.10
N GLY A 172 2.28 -3.50 10.35
CA GLY A 172 2.82 -4.47 11.29
C GLY A 172 1.79 -5.49 11.78
N ALA A 173 2.31 -6.51 12.46
CA ALA A 173 1.49 -7.64 12.90
C ALA A 173 0.39 -7.28 13.90
N ALA A 174 0.60 -6.31 14.81
CA ALA A 174 -0.42 -5.92 15.79
C ALA A 174 -1.59 -5.21 15.11
N VAL A 175 -1.31 -4.35 14.13
CA VAL A 175 -2.33 -3.67 13.32
C VAL A 175 -3.12 -4.70 12.51
N HIS A 176 -2.44 -5.65 11.88
CA HIS A 176 -3.11 -6.73 11.13
C HIS A 176 -4.06 -7.54 12.01
N GLU A 177 -3.63 -7.99 13.20
CA GLU A 177 -4.49 -8.76 14.09
C GLU A 177 -5.70 -7.93 14.57
N ALA A 178 -5.53 -6.64 14.85
CA ALA A 178 -6.63 -5.76 15.20
C ALA A 178 -7.65 -5.64 14.05
N LEU A 179 -7.19 -5.42 12.80
CA LEU A 179 -8.06 -5.34 11.63
C LEU A 179 -8.76 -6.68 11.33
N LYS A 180 -8.08 -7.81 11.55
CA LYS A 180 -8.63 -9.15 11.37
C LYS A 180 -9.72 -9.47 12.41
N GLN A 181 -9.58 -8.96 13.63
CA GLN A 181 -10.63 -9.07 14.65
C GLN A 181 -11.82 -8.16 14.34
N PHE A 182 -11.53 -6.92 13.91
CA PHE A 182 -12.56 -5.92 13.57
C PHE A 182 -13.36 -6.26 12.29
N LYS A 183 -12.70 -6.85 11.29
CA LYS A 183 -13.26 -7.25 9.98
C LYS A 183 -13.95 -6.10 9.23
N PRO A 184 -13.23 -5.01 8.90
CA PRO A 184 -13.82 -3.88 8.21
C PRO A 184 -14.26 -4.28 6.78
N THR A 185 -15.39 -3.74 6.34
CA THR A 185 -15.84 -3.89 4.96
C THR A 185 -14.94 -3.14 3.98
N GLY A 186 -14.58 -3.78 2.87
CA GLY A 186 -13.80 -3.16 1.80
C GLY A 186 -12.29 -3.34 1.89
N LEU A 187 -11.80 -4.19 2.79
CA LEU A 187 -10.38 -4.52 2.92
C LEU A 187 -10.10 -5.96 2.56
N ASP A 188 -9.14 -6.17 1.69
CA ASP A 188 -8.40 -7.42 1.56
C ASP A 188 -6.97 -7.20 2.13
N ILE A 189 -6.30 -8.26 2.59
CA ILE A 189 -4.96 -8.17 3.17
C ILE A 189 -4.08 -9.28 2.59
N ALA A 190 -2.83 -8.96 2.24
CA ALA A 190 -1.85 -9.91 1.74
C ALA A 190 -0.58 -9.91 2.60
N GLU A 191 0.05 -11.08 2.76
CA GLU A 191 1.34 -11.21 3.42
C GLU A 191 2.45 -10.53 2.63
N VAL A 192 3.38 -9.89 3.35
CA VAL A 192 4.59 -9.27 2.81
C VAL A 192 5.80 -9.99 3.38
N TYR A 193 6.74 -10.37 2.52
CA TYR A 193 7.87 -11.23 2.90
C TYR A 193 9.21 -10.50 2.88
N SER A 194 10.15 -11.03 3.64
CA SER A 194 11.55 -10.62 3.63
C SER A 194 12.24 -10.96 2.31
N SER A 195 13.26 -10.17 1.90
CA SER A 195 14.11 -10.49 0.75
C SER A 195 15.08 -11.63 1.04
N SER A 196 15.55 -11.82 2.29
CA SER A 196 16.36 -12.98 2.72
C SER A 196 15.65 -14.33 2.56
N THR A 197 14.33 -14.32 2.43
CA THR A 197 13.58 -15.56 2.22
C THR A 197 14.04 -16.21 0.89
N ALA A 198 14.24 -17.53 0.83
CA ALA A 198 14.71 -18.17 -0.41
C ALA A 198 13.70 -17.96 -1.58
N ARG A 199 14.12 -18.10 -2.85
CA ARG A 199 13.20 -17.96 -3.99
C ARG A 199 12.22 -19.14 -4.04
N TRP A 200 11.02 -18.95 -3.51
CA TRP A 200 9.95 -19.97 -3.51
C TRP A 200 9.04 -19.93 -4.72
N TRP A 201 9.14 -18.85 -5.49
CA TRP A 201 8.30 -18.62 -6.64
C TRP A 201 8.83 -19.44 -7.81
N LYS A 202 8.21 -20.60 -8.05
CA LYS A 202 8.16 -21.19 -9.38
C LYS A 202 6.99 -20.51 -10.09
N ALA A 203 7.28 -19.76 -11.15
CA ALA A 203 6.24 -19.38 -12.09
C ALA A 203 5.71 -20.68 -12.72
N GLU A 204 4.42 -20.96 -12.51
CA GLU A 204 3.68 -21.95 -13.31
C GLU A 204 3.23 -21.31 -14.62
#